data_AF-A0A7W2F9G8-F1
#
_entry.id   AF-A0A7W2F9G8-F1
#
_cell.length_a   1.000
_cell.length_b   1.000
_cell.length_c   1.000
_cell.angle_alpha   90.00
_cell.angle_beta   90.00
_cell.angle_gamma   90.00
#
_symmetry.space_group_name_H-M   'P 1'
#
loop_
_entity.id
_entity.type
_entity.pdbx_description
1 polymer ?
#
loop_
_entity_poly.entity_id
_entity_poly.type
_entity_poly.pdbx_seq_one_letter_code
_entity_poly.pdbx_strand_id
1 'polypeptide(L)'
;MAGSLIFEFQLALPGHDAEPAAPGQPMRMLVLGDFSGRVPDSPLARRPIHRIDLDNFDQVMARCAPALALTLDGAPATLRFQCLDDFHPDQLYQQADVFQPLRNQRQRLNCPATFAAAAAQMQPPPVPSATPAPTPSTGGGSDFASLLGGTVRSAASPNDFDALVKVLVGAVPATDARQSSYLAAADSVIGQRMRELLHAPAFQRLEAAWRGVHTLVTGLELDSGLQLHLVDIGKDELAADLRAAGPELRQSALYQLLVEQPRQWPDSAPWSILVGDYHFNDSEDDVQSLSALAALASQAGAPLLAGACDSVLGCAQLAATPDPDDWPAPAPAASERWQALRASPHASWLGLALPRMLLRLPYGKQTDRIEHFNFEEADGQLDHEHYLWGNAAFGLALLLGQSFNAEGWDMEPGGQLELGDLPAHTFRRDGEARMQACAETWLSDRAAEAMLRQGLMPLRSLRDRNAARFQRCQSLAQPPKALSGRWQS
;
A
#
# COMPACT_ATOMS: atom_id res chain seq x y z
N MET A 1 28.83 -24.19 26.81
CA MET A 1 29.42 -22.85 26.60
C MET A 1 28.27 -21.85 26.47
N ALA A 2 27.79 -21.31 27.59
CA ALA A 2 26.57 -20.50 27.66
C ALA A 2 26.88 -19.10 28.23
N GLY A 3 27.93 -18.46 27.72
CA GLY A 3 28.52 -17.27 28.36
C GLY A 3 29.06 -16.18 27.45
N SER A 4 28.65 -16.09 26.17
CA SER A 4 29.27 -15.13 25.24
C SER A 4 28.35 -14.12 24.55
N LEU A 5 27.02 -14.13 24.81
CA LEU A 5 26.09 -13.19 24.14
C LEU A 5 25.36 -12.22 25.09
N ILE A 6 25.71 -12.19 26.38
CA ILE A 6 25.15 -11.25 27.37
C ILE A 6 25.60 -9.78 27.10
N PHE A 7 26.44 -9.53 26.09
CA PHE A 7 27.07 -8.23 25.85
C PHE A 7 26.36 -7.30 24.84
N GLU A 8 25.27 -7.71 24.19
CA GLU A 8 24.74 -6.95 23.04
C GLU A 8 23.71 -5.84 23.35
N PHE A 9 23.17 -5.75 24.57
CA PHE A 9 22.12 -4.76 24.91
C PHE A 9 22.48 -3.85 26.10
N GLN A 10 23.76 -3.61 26.36
CA GLN A 10 24.17 -2.58 27.33
C GLN A 10 24.03 -1.18 26.72
N LEU A 11 22.79 -0.70 26.64
CA LEU A 11 22.49 0.68 26.26
C LEU A 11 22.75 1.61 27.44
N ALA A 12 23.35 2.78 27.21
CA ALA A 12 23.60 3.80 28.23
C ALA A 12 22.33 4.58 28.64
N LEU A 13 21.17 3.91 28.63
CA LEU A 13 19.87 4.44 29.01
C LEU A 13 19.22 3.51 30.05
N PRO A 14 18.95 4.01 31.27
CA PRO A 14 18.27 3.22 32.29
C PRO A 14 16.82 2.93 31.88
N GLY A 15 16.27 1.80 32.31
CA GLY A 15 14.82 1.55 32.20
C GLY A 15 14.03 2.62 32.94
N HIS A 16 12.97 3.11 32.31
CA HIS A 16 12.02 4.01 32.95
C HIS A 16 10.66 3.32 33.07
N ASP A 17 10.06 3.39 34.25
CA ASP A 17 8.68 2.96 34.45
C ASP A 17 7.74 3.96 33.78
N ALA A 18 6.56 3.49 33.39
CA ALA A 18 5.58 4.35 32.76
C ALA A 18 4.96 5.31 33.80
N GLU A 19 4.97 6.60 33.48
CA GLU A 19 4.28 7.62 34.28
C GLU A 19 2.92 7.94 33.64
N PRO A 20 1.81 7.89 34.40
CA PRO A 20 0.51 8.29 33.89
C PRO A 20 0.51 9.74 33.39
N ALA A 21 -0.30 10.00 32.37
CA ALA A 21 -0.46 11.35 31.86
C ALA A 21 -1.09 12.28 32.91
N ALA A 22 -0.67 13.55 32.91
CA ALA A 22 -1.30 14.54 33.75
C ALA A 22 -2.73 14.85 33.25
N PRO A 23 -3.68 15.21 34.15
CA PRO A 23 -5.02 15.60 33.74
C PRO A 23 -5.02 16.69 32.66
N GLY A 24 -5.76 16.48 31.59
CA GLY A 24 -5.86 17.42 30.46
C GLY A 24 -4.69 17.42 29.48
N GLN A 25 -3.67 16.57 29.68
CA GLN A 25 -2.60 16.39 28.71
C GLN A 25 -3.16 15.71 27.44
N PRO A 26 -2.79 16.14 26.21
CA PRO A 26 -3.26 15.47 25.01
C PRO A 26 -2.54 14.13 24.77
N MET A 27 -3.23 13.18 24.16
CA MET A 27 -2.60 12.03 23.53
C MET A 27 -1.97 12.46 22.20
N ARG A 28 -0.66 12.26 22.08
CA ARG A 28 0.10 12.60 20.86
C ARG A 28 0.68 11.35 20.24
N MET A 29 0.15 10.96 19.08
CA MET A 29 0.64 9.85 18.29
C MET A 29 1.65 10.36 17.25
N LEU A 30 2.82 9.74 17.16
CA LEU A 30 3.79 10.00 16.10
C LEU A 30 3.94 8.76 15.21
N VAL A 31 3.68 8.92 13.92
CA VAL A 31 3.92 7.89 12.90
C VAL A 31 5.27 8.14 12.23
N LEU A 32 6.12 7.12 12.22
CA LEU A 32 7.41 7.08 11.54
C LEU A 32 7.31 6.09 10.37
N GLY A 33 7.73 6.50 9.17
CA GLY A 33 7.64 5.66 7.98
C GLY A 33 8.28 6.31 6.77
N ASP A 34 8.40 5.57 5.67
CA ASP A 34 8.85 6.10 4.37
C ASP A 34 7.64 6.64 3.60
N PHE A 35 7.39 7.94 3.73
CA PHE A 35 6.25 8.62 3.12
C PHE A 35 6.61 9.34 1.83
N SER A 36 7.89 9.56 1.54
CA SER A 36 8.32 10.18 0.29
C SER A 36 8.74 9.18 -0.80
N GLY A 37 8.95 7.91 -0.45
CA GLY A 37 9.48 6.87 -1.35
C GLY A 37 10.95 7.08 -1.70
N ARG A 38 11.65 7.91 -0.92
CA ARG A 38 13.04 8.35 -1.14
C ARG A 38 13.70 8.57 0.22
N VAL A 39 15.02 8.73 0.23
CA VAL A 39 15.74 9.28 1.40
C VAL A 39 15.75 10.79 1.25
N PRO A 40 15.09 11.57 2.12
CA PRO A 40 15.07 13.02 1.92
C PRO A 40 16.37 13.69 2.39
N ASP A 41 16.68 14.84 1.78
CA ASP A 41 18.00 15.49 1.89
C ASP A 41 18.29 16.14 3.26
N SER A 42 17.27 16.30 4.10
CA SER A 42 17.41 16.94 5.41
C SER A 42 17.98 15.96 6.45
N PRO A 43 18.87 16.42 7.35
CA PRO A 43 19.33 15.59 8.47
C PRO A 43 18.15 15.08 9.32
N LEU A 44 18.20 13.81 9.75
CA LEU A 44 17.15 13.14 10.53
C LEU A 44 16.71 13.98 11.74
N ALA A 45 17.66 14.54 12.50
CA ALA A 45 17.36 15.34 13.69
C ALA A 45 16.59 16.64 13.39
N ARG A 46 16.58 17.11 12.13
CA ARG A 46 15.88 18.34 11.71
C ARG A 46 14.71 18.04 10.78
N ARG A 47 14.29 16.78 10.71
CA ARG A 47 13.17 16.36 9.88
C ARG A 47 11.90 17.08 10.32
N PRO A 48 11.11 17.66 9.39
CA PRO A 48 9.85 18.27 9.77
C PRO A 48 8.90 17.20 10.29
N ILE A 49 8.25 17.49 11.41
CA ILE A 49 7.16 16.69 11.95
C ILE A 49 5.86 17.41 11.59
N HIS A 50 5.00 16.73 10.86
CA HIS A 50 3.75 17.28 10.37
C HIS A 50 2.60 16.83 11.25
N ARG A 51 1.88 17.77 11.88
CA ARG A 51 0.55 17.46 12.42
C ARG A 51 -0.37 17.18 11.23
N ILE A 52 -1.10 16.08 11.30
CA ILE A 52 -1.96 15.62 10.21
C ILE A 52 -3.35 15.25 10.73
N ASP A 53 -4.38 15.62 9.99
CA ASP A 53 -5.79 15.30 10.21
C ASP A 53 -6.51 15.18 8.86
N LEU A 54 -7.83 14.97 8.88
CA LEU A 54 -8.63 14.82 7.67
C LEU A 54 -8.63 16.10 6.80
N ASP A 55 -8.56 17.28 7.42
CA ASP A 55 -8.67 18.57 6.71
C ASP A 55 -7.38 18.94 5.97
N ASN A 56 -6.22 18.49 6.47
CA ASN A 56 -4.92 18.83 5.91
C ASN A 56 -4.17 17.65 5.29
N PHE A 57 -4.76 16.45 5.22
CA PHE A 57 -4.13 15.22 4.74
C PHE A 57 -3.39 15.40 3.40
N ASP A 58 -4.09 15.86 2.36
CA ASP A 58 -3.52 16.07 1.02
C ASP A 58 -2.42 17.14 1.04
N GLN A 59 -2.56 18.18 1.88
CA GLN A 59 -1.53 19.21 2.00
C GLN A 59 -0.24 18.64 2.61
N VAL A 60 -0.35 17.78 3.63
CA VAL A 60 0.80 17.10 4.23
C VAL A 60 1.43 16.14 3.24
N MET A 61 0.63 15.34 2.53
CA MET A 61 1.10 14.44 1.48
C MET A 61 1.85 15.19 0.38
N ALA A 62 1.28 16.26 -0.16
CA ALA A 62 1.95 17.08 -1.16
C ALA A 62 3.28 17.70 -0.65
N ARG A 63 3.40 18.02 0.64
CA ARG A 63 4.65 18.52 1.26
C ARG A 63 5.73 17.44 1.38
N CYS A 64 5.36 16.21 1.72
CA CYS A 64 6.26 15.06 1.65
C CYS A 64 6.71 14.78 0.20
N ALA A 65 5.93 15.26 -0.77
CA ALA A 65 6.16 15.16 -2.21
C ALA A 65 6.49 13.74 -2.71
N PRO A 66 5.71 12.69 -2.34
CA PRO A 66 6.05 11.31 -2.67
C PRO A 66 6.34 11.10 -4.14
N ALA A 67 7.43 10.39 -4.44
CA ALA A 67 7.66 9.91 -5.81
C ALA A 67 8.45 8.61 -5.85
N LEU A 68 8.18 7.83 -6.89
CA LEU A 68 8.82 6.55 -7.12
C LEU A 68 9.43 6.52 -8.52
N ALA A 69 10.67 6.01 -8.59
CA ALA A 69 11.28 5.60 -9.83
C ALA A 69 11.11 4.09 -9.99
N LEU A 70 10.41 3.68 -11.05
CA LEU A 70 10.14 2.29 -11.38
C LEU A 70 10.65 1.99 -12.79
N THR A 71 10.88 0.71 -13.07
CA THR A 71 11.15 0.24 -14.43
C THR A 71 9.97 -0.61 -14.87
N LEU A 72 9.25 -0.16 -15.90
CA LEU A 72 8.08 -0.84 -16.46
C LEU A 72 8.38 -1.17 -17.92
N ASP A 73 8.29 -2.45 -18.30
CA ASP A 73 8.68 -2.94 -19.64
C ASP A 73 10.09 -2.51 -20.08
N GLY A 74 11.03 -2.42 -19.14
CA GLY A 74 12.41 -1.99 -19.41
C GLY A 74 12.58 -0.47 -19.60
N ALA A 75 11.52 0.33 -19.48
CA ALA A 75 11.57 1.78 -19.53
C ALA A 75 11.47 2.40 -18.12
N PRO A 76 12.29 3.41 -17.79
CA PRO A 76 12.15 4.14 -16.54
C PRO A 76 10.86 4.96 -16.53
N ALA A 77 10.11 4.88 -15.44
CA ALA A 77 8.92 5.66 -15.16
C ALA A 77 9.08 6.35 -13.81
N THR A 78 8.74 7.64 -13.74
CA THR A 78 8.68 8.38 -12.48
C THR A 78 7.23 8.71 -12.17
N LEU A 79 6.74 8.22 -11.03
CA LEU A 79 5.40 8.51 -10.52
C LEU A 79 5.52 9.55 -9.41
N ARG A 80 4.60 10.51 -9.36
CA ARG A 80 4.54 11.54 -8.32
C ARG A 80 3.13 11.57 -7.77
N PHE A 81 3.02 11.77 -6.46
CA PHE A 81 1.73 11.73 -5.76
C PHE A 81 1.57 12.99 -4.93
N GLN A 82 0.37 13.58 -4.97
CA GLN A 82 -0.02 14.75 -4.20
C GLN A 82 -1.19 14.44 -3.27
N CYS A 83 -2.05 13.49 -3.64
CA CYS A 83 -3.19 13.02 -2.86
C CYS A 83 -3.35 11.50 -2.98
N LEU A 84 -4.25 10.92 -2.19
CA LEU A 84 -4.48 9.47 -2.18
C LEU A 84 -5.06 8.95 -3.51
N ASP A 85 -5.84 9.78 -4.20
CA ASP A 85 -6.46 9.42 -5.48
C ASP A 85 -5.43 9.22 -6.60
N ASP A 86 -4.22 9.79 -6.48
CA ASP A 86 -3.14 9.59 -7.46
C ASP A 86 -2.66 8.13 -7.53
N PHE A 87 -2.95 7.30 -6.52
CA PHE A 87 -2.71 5.85 -6.57
C PHE A 87 -3.79 5.09 -7.36
N HIS A 88 -4.89 5.72 -7.75
CA HIS A 88 -5.97 5.08 -8.49
C HIS A 88 -5.55 4.79 -9.95
N PRO A 89 -5.92 3.63 -10.54
CA PRO A 89 -5.51 3.26 -11.90
C PRO A 89 -5.93 4.26 -12.98
N ASP A 90 -7.07 4.93 -12.82
CA ASP A 90 -7.46 5.99 -13.75
C ASP A 90 -6.48 7.18 -13.71
N GLN A 91 -6.03 7.59 -12.52
CA GLN A 91 -5.03 8.66 -12.38
C GLN A 91 -3.67 8.22 -12.91
N LEU A 92 -3.20 7.03 -12.52
CA LEU A 92 -1.95 6.46 -13.02
C LEU A 92 -1.94 6.32 -14.55
N TYR A 93 -3.06 5.86 -15.12
CA TYR A 93 -3.23 5.72 -16.55
C TYR A 93 -3.16 7.06 -17.27
N GLN A 94 -3.65 8.15 -16.66
CA GLN A 94 -3.58 9.48 -17.25
C GLN A 94 -2.20 10.14 -17.09
N GLN A 95 -1.63 10.07 -15.89
CA GLN A 95 -0.46 10.86 -15.49
C GLN A 95 0.87 10.20 -15.88
N ALA A 96 0.97 8.87 -15.84
CA ALA A 96 2.25 8.22 -16.08
C ALA A 96 2.59 8.17 -17.59
N ASP A 97 3.82 8.58 -17.92
CA ASP A 97 4.34 8.65 -19.29
C ASP A 97 4.37 7.28 -19.97
N VAL A 98 4.56 6.22 -19.17
CA VAL A 98 4.59 4.83 -19.65
C VAL A 98 3.28 4.45 -20.37
N PHE A 99 2.15 5.05 -20.03
CA PHE A 99 0.87 4.76 -20.69
C PHE A 99 0.60 5.68 -21.88
N GLN A 100 1.38 6.74 -22.11
CA GLN A 100 1.13 7.72 -23.17
C GLN A 100 1.06 7.10 -24.58
N PRO A 101 1.98 6.19 -24.99
CA PRO A 101 1.87 5.52 -26.29
C PRO A 101 0.59 4.67 -26.41
N LEU A 102 0.22 3.98 -25.34
CA LEU A 102 -0.96 3.12 -25.29
C LEU A 102 -2.27 3.94 -25.31
N ARG A 103 -2.30 5.10 -24.63
CA ARG A 103 -3.39 6.09 -24.70
C ARG A 103 -3.63 6.55 -26.14
N ASN A 104 -2.56 6.99 -26.81
CA ASN A 104 -2.63 7.48 -28.20
C ASN A 104 -3.11 6.38 -29.16
N GLN A 105 -2.62 5.16 -29.00
CA GLN A 105 -3.03 4.02 -29.82
C GLN A 105 -4.50 3.68 -29.60
N ARG A 106 -4.96 3.60 -28.35
CA ARG A 106 -6.36 3.31 -28.01
C ARG A 106 -7.31 4.40 -28.53
N GLN A 107 -6.95 5.68 -28.43
CA GLN A 107 -7.73 6.79 -29.00
C GLN A 107 -7.88 6.66 -30.52
N ARG A 108 -6.80 6.30 -31.23
CA ARG A 108 -6.84 6.06 -32.69
C ARG A 108 -7.71 4.86 -33.08
N LEU A 109 -7.78 3.83 -32.23
CA LEU A 109 -8.64 2.67 -32.44
C LEU A 109 -10.10 2.95 -32.11
N ASN A 110 -10.37 3.89 -31.19
CA ASN A 110 -11.72 4.26 -30.84
C ASN A 110 -12.37 5.22 -31.85
N CYS A 111 -11.56 5.96 -32.62
CA CYS A 111 -12.04 6.88 -33.65
C CYS A 111 -12.26 6.14 -34.99
N PRO A 112 -13.50 6.09 -35.52
CA PRO A 112 -13.80 5.35 -36.76
C PRO A 112 -12.98 5.81 -37.97
N ALA A 113 -12.64 7.11 -38.04
CA ALA A 113 -11.85 7.68 -39.13
C ALA A 113 -10.38 7.21 -39.13
N THR A 114 -9.80 6.92 -37.97
CA THR A 114 -8.40 6.50 -37.83
C THR A 114 -8.24 5.00 -37.61
N PHE A 115 -9.34 4.27 -37.39
CA PHE A 115 -9.35 2.85 -37.06
C PHE A 115 -8.58 2.00 -38.08
N ALA A 116 -8.89 2.14 -39.37
CA ALA A 116 -8.28 1.30 -40.41
C ALA A 116 -6.74 1.42 -40.45
N ALA A 117 -6.22 2.63 -40.29
CA ALA A 117 -4.78 2.89 -40.26
C ALA A 117 -4.12 2.37 -38.98
N ALA A 118 -4.80 2.44 -37.83
CA ALA A 118 -4.30 1.92 -36.56
C ALA A 118 -4.34 0.38 -36.52
N ALA A 119 -5.40 -0.25 -37.04
CA ALA A 119 -5.53 -1.69 -37.13
C ALA A 119 -4.45 -2.31 -38.05
N ALA A 120 -4.12 -1.65 -39.17
CA ALA A 120 -3.05 -2.09 -40.07
C ALA A 120 -1.65 -2.10 -39.41
N GLN A 121 -1.40 -1.24 -38.42
CA GLN A 121 -0.14 -1.20 -37.67
C GLN A 121 -0.01 -2.34 -36.64
N MET A 122 -1.13 -2.96 -36.25
CA MET A 122 -1.13 -4.09 -35.32
C MET A 122 -1.17 -5.46 -36.01
N GLN A 123 -1.44 -5.50 -37.31
CA GLN A 123 -1.33 -6.75 -38.06
C GLN A 123 0.15 -7.06 -38.33
N PRO A 124 0.59 -8.33 -38.17
CA PRO A 124 1.89 -8.73 -38.67
C PRO A 124 1.98 -8.41 -40.17
N PRO A 125 3.17 -8.07 -40.70
CA PRO A 125 3.32 -7.75 -42.12
C PRO A 125 2.71 -8.89 -42.95
N PRO A 126 1.93 -8.58 -44.00
CA PRO A 126 1.35 -9.62 -44.82
C PRO A 126 2.47 -10.49 -45.36
N VAL A 127 2.41 -11.79 -45.05
CA VAL A 127 3.29 -12.78 -45.67
C VAL A 127 3.05 -12.67 -47.18
N PRO A 128 4.07 -12.44 -48.03
CA PRO A 128 3.86 -12.25 -49.45
C PRO A 128 3.14 -13.48 -50.00
N SER A 129 1.91 -13.27 -50.46
CA SER A 129 1.12 -14.31 -51.10
C SER A 129 1.84 -14.71 -52.38
N ALA A 130 2.22 -15.98 -52.49
CA ALA A 130 2.85 -16.51 -53.69
C ALA A 130 1.96 -16.22 -54.91
N THR A 131 2.54 -15.55 -55.90
CA THR A 131 1.91 -15.22 -57.18
C THR A 131 1.32 -16.48 -57.82
N PRO A 132 0.03 -16.51 -58.22
CA PRO A 132 -0.47 -17.61 -59.02
C PRO A 132 0.15 -17.53 -60.41
N ALA A 133 0.67 -18.65 -60.90
CA ALA A 133 1.20 -18.78 -62.25
C ALA A 133 0.11 -18.50 -63.31
N PRO A 134 0.42 -17.82 -64.42
CA PRO A 134 -0.57 -17.49 -65.43
C PRO A 134 -0.89 -18.71 -66.30
N THR A 135 -2.17 -18.96 -66.53
CA THR A 135 -2.68 -19.84 -67.59
C THR A 135 -2.82 -19.03 -68.89
N PRO A 136 -2.54 -19.59 -70.08
CA PRO A 136 -2.66 -18.85 -71.33
C PRO A 136 -4.12 -18.83 -71.78
N SER A 137 -4.59 -17.68 -72.27
CA SER A 137 -5.82 -17.62 -73.07
C SER A 137 -5.61 -16.71 -74.29
N THR A 138 -6.14 -17.22 -75.39
CA THR A 138 -5.93 -16.77 -76.77
C THR A 138 -7.09 -15.87 -77.20
N GLY A 139 -6.77 -14.72 -77.80
CA GLY A 139 -7.45 -14.12 -78.95
C GLY A 139 -8.89 -13.56 -78.83
N GLY A 140 -9.03 -12.28 -79.21
CA GLY A 140 -10.15 -11.83 -80.07
C GLY A 140 -11.01 -10.65 -79.60
N GLY A 141 -10.83 -9.47 -80.21
CA GLY A 141 -11.93 -8.76 -80.91
C GLY A 141 -12.75 -7.65 -80.23
N SER A 142 -12.59 -6.43 -80.77
CA SER A 142 -13.58 -5.33 -81.00
C SER A 142 -14.20 -4.51 -79.85
N ASP A 143 -13.65 -3.33 -79.63
CA ASP A 143 -14.13 -2.00 -80.07
C ASP A 143 -15.61 -1.88 -80.56
N PHE A 144 -16.50 -1.30 -79.74
CA PHE A 144 -17.69 -0.53 -80.16
C PHE A 144 -18.36 0.14 -78.94
N ALA A 145 -18.89 1.36 -79.11
CA ALA A 145 -19.75 2.11 -78.18
C ALA A 145 -19.11 3.16 -77.24
N SER A 146 -18.06 3.85 -77.71
CA SER A 146 -17.94 5.30 -77.51
C SER A 146 -18.62 6.02 -78.67
N LEU A 147 -19.95 6.13 -78.66
CA LEU A 147 -20.71 6.98 -79.59
C LEU A 147 -22.15 7.08 -79.06
N LEU A 148 -22.44 8.17 -78.33
CA LEU A 148 -23.68 8.97 -78.43
C LEU A 148 -23.69 9.97 -77.28
N GLY A 149 -23.23 11.18 -77.59
CA GLY A 149 -23.34 12.34 -76.72
C GLY A 149 -24.75 12.96 -76.73
N GLY A 150 -24.94 13.95 -75.85
CA GLY A 150 -26.09 14.84 -75.89
C GLY A 150 -26.24 15.65 -74.60
N THR A 151 -25.82 16.91 -74.63
CA THR A 151 -26.01 17.93 -73.58
C THR A 151 -27.34 18.66 -73.77
N VAL A 152 -28.08 18.93 -72.68
CA VAL A 152 -28.98 20.09 -72.56
C VAL A 152 -29.00 20.59 -71.10
N ARG A 153 -28.82 21.90 -70.92
CA ARG A 153 -28.98 22.68 -69.67
C ARG A 153 -30.46 23.06 -69.46
N SER A 154 -30.94 23.20 -68.22
CA SER A 154 -31.52 24.47 -67.70
C SER A 154 -32.08 24.38 -66.26
N ALA A 155 -31.82 25.46 -65.51
CA ALA A 155 -32.62 26.17 -64.48
C ALA A 155 -33.01 25.56 -63.11
N ALA A 156 -32.65 26.32 -62.06
CA ALA A 156 -33.11 26.30 -60.66
C ALA A 156 -34.54 26.92 -60.52
N SER A 157 -35.33 26.84 -59.43
CA SER A 157 -35.13 26.79 -57.96
C SER A 157 -36.40 26.20 -57.26
N PRO A 158 -36.73 26.47 -55.98
CA PRO A 158 -36.27 25.81 -54.76
C PRO A 158 -37.43 25.23 -53.91
N ASN A 159 -37.22 24.11 -53.21
CA ASN A 159 -37.82 23.79 -51.92
C ASN A 159 -37.27 22.44 -51.47
N ASP A 160 -36.11 22.46 -50.82
CA ASP A 160 -35.44 21.25 -50.37
C ASP A 160 -34.95 21.41 -48.94
N PHE A 161 -35.91 21.63 -48.04
CA PHE A 161 -35.67 21.52 -46.61
C PHE A 161 -35.46 20.04 -46.21
N ASP A 162 -36.04 19.09 -46.97
CA ASP A 162 -35.84 17.65 -46.79
C ASP A 162 -34.48 17.15 -47.29
N ALA A 163 -33.90 17.76 -48.34
CA ALA A 163 -32.50 17.48 -48.70
C ALA A 163 -31.49 18.02 -47.69
N LEU A 164 -31.84 19.08 -46.94
CA LEU A 164 -30.97 19.65 -45.90
C LEU A 164 -30.91 18.80 -44.63
N VAL A 165 -31.96 18.05 -44.30
CA VAL A 165 -31.94 17.07 -43.19
C VAL A 165 -31.13 15.82 -43.57
N LYS A 166 -31.05 15.46 -44.86
CA LYS A 166 -30.19 14.35 -45.33
C LYS A 166 -28.72 14.70 -45.50
N VAL A 167 -28.35 15.98 -45.48
CA VAL A 167 -26.96 16.45 -45.53
C VAL A 167 -26.40 16.75 -44.12
N LEU A 168 -27.26 16.79 -43.10
CA LEU A 168 -26.88 17.03 -41.69
C LEU A 168 -26.88 15.77 -40.81
N VAL A 169 -27.22 14.60 -41.34
CA VAL A 169 -26.78 13.32 -40.75
C VAL A 169 -25.46 12.97 -41.41
N GLY A 170 -24.38 13.58 -40.93
CA GLY A 170 -23.03 13.16 -41.26
C GLY A 170 -22.96 11.65 -41.11
N ALA A 171 -22.55 10.96 -42.16
CA ALA A 171 -22.38 9.51 -42.15
C ALA A 171 -21.47 9.15 -40.98
N VAL A 172 -22.07 8.72 -39.86
CA VAL A 172 -21.32 8.07 -38.79
C VAL A 172 -20.72 6.85 -39.47
N PRO A 173 -19.38 6.75 -39.59
CA PRO A 173 -18.78 5.59 -40.23
C PRO A 173 -19.26 4.37 -39.45
N ALA A 174 -19.85 3.40 -40.14
CA ALA A 174 -20.27 2.17 -39.49
C ALA A 174 -19.07 1.58 -38.74
N THR A 175 -19.22 1.38 -37.43
CA THR A 175 -18.18 0.82 -36.57
C THR A 175 -17.72 -0.52 -37.17
N ASP A 176 -16.45 -0.64 -37.53
CA ASP A 176 -15.91 -1.89 -38.09
C ASP A 176 -16.09 -2.99 -37.03
N ALA A 177 -16.62 -4.15 -37.41
CA ALA A 177 -16.90 -5.26 -36.50
C ALA A 177 -15.65 -5.72 -35.72
N ARG A 178 -14.45 -5.45 -36.24
CA ARG A 178 -13.17 -5.77 -35.59
C ARG A 178 -12.77 -4.75 -34.53
N GLN A 179 -13.35 -3.56 -34.50
CA GLN A 179 -12.97 -2.48 -33.58
C GLN A 179 -13.02 -2.91 -32.11
N SER A 180 -14.07 -3.64 -31.73
CA SER A 180 -14.21 -4.20 -30.38
C SER A 180 -13.05 -5.13 -30.00
N SER A 181 -12.64 -6.03 -30.90
CA SER A 181 -11.52 -6.95 -30.67
C SER A 181 -10.18 -6.24 -30.51
N TYR A 182 -9.92 -5.20 -31.30
CA TYR A 182 -8.68 -4.42 -31.20
C TYR A 182 -8.65 -3.54 -29.95
N LEU A 183 -9.78 -2.97 -29.55
CA LEU A 183 -9.90 -2.24 -28.29
C LEU A 183 -9.70 -3.18 -27.10
N ALA A 184 -10.28 -4.39 -27.14
CA ALA A 184 -10.08 -5.40 -26.11
C ALA A 184 -8.61 -5.84 -26.00
N ALA A 185 -7.91 -6.00 -27.14
CA ALA A 185 -6.49 -6.30 -27.15
C ALA A 185 -5.65 -5.15 -26.57
N ALA A 186 -5.96 -3.89 -26.91
CA ALA A 186 -5.30 -2.73 -26.34
C ALA A 186 -5.53 -2.61 -24.82
N ASP A 187 -6.78 -2.79 -24.37
CA ASP A 187 -7.15 -2.80 -22.95
C ASP A 187 -6.41 -3.93 -22.21
N SER A 188 -6.23 -5.10 -22.83
CA SER A 188 -5.45 -6.20 -22.24
C SER A 188 -3.99 -5.83 -21.99
N VAL A 189 -3.34 -5.14 -22.94
CA VAL A 189 -1.95 -4.68 -22.79
C VAL A 189 -1.85 -3.60 -21.72
N ILE A 190 -2.77 -2.63 -21.74
CA ILE A 190 -2.84 -1.58 -20.70
C ILE A 190 -3.04 -2.21 -19.32
N GLY A 191 -3.96 -3.17 -19.20
CA GLY A 191 -4.26 -3.87 -17.96
C GLY A 191 -3.08 -4.69 -17.44
N GLN A 192 -2.33 -5.39 -18.31
CA GLN A 192 -1.12 -6.08 -17.88
C GLN A 192 -0.10 -5.10 -17.28
N ARG A 193 0.21 -4.02 -17.98
CA ARG A 193 1.16 -3.00 -17.52
C ARG A 193 0.68 -2.31 -16.23
N MET A 194 -0.63 -2.09 -16.09
CA MET A 194 -1.20 -1.55 -14.86
C MET A 194 -1.03 -2.50 -13.67
N ARG A 195 -1.26 -3.81 -13.84
CA ARG A 195 -1.00 -4.80 -12.78
C ARG A 195 0.48 -4.81 -12.38
N GLU A 196 1.39 -4.81 -13.34
CA GLU A 196 2.84 -4.75 -13.06
C GLU A 196 3.22 -3.52 -12.24
N LEU A 197 2.60 -2.36 -12.51
CA LEU A 197 2.79 -1.13 -11.75
C LEU A 197 2.21 -1.27 -10.32
N LEU A 198 0.93 -1.64 -10.21
CA LEU A 198 0.22 -1.74 -8.93
C LEU A 198 0.85 -2.78 -7.98
N HIS A 199 1.42 -3.85 -8.54
CA HIS A 199 2.03 -4.95 -7.80
C HIS A 199 3.55 -4.77 -7.61
N ALA A 200 4.12 -3.65 -8.08
CA ALA A 200 5.52 -3.34 -7.82
C ALA A 200 5.73 -3.12 -6.30
N PRO A 201 6.69 -3.81 -5.65
CA PRO A 201 6.84 -3.73 -4.19
C PRO A 201 7.07 -2.31 -3.66
N ALA A 202 7.79 -1.47 -4.40
CA ALA A 202 8.01 -0.08 -4.01
C ALA A 202 6.74 0.78 -4.11
N PHE A 203 5.87 0.48 -5.08
CA PHE A 203 4.56 1.13 -5.22
C PHE A 203 3.63 0.72 -4.09
N GLN A 204 3.47 -0.58 -3.85
CA GLN A 204 2.62 -1.09 -2.76
C GLN A 204 3.06 -0.58 -1.40
N ARG A 205 4.37 -0.53 -1.10
CA ARG A 205 4.86 0.02 0.18
C ARG A 205 4.44 1.47 0.38
N LEU A 206 4.62 2.31 -0.64
CA LEU A 206 4.25 3.73 -0.54
C LEU A 206 2.74 3.92 -0.44
N GLU A 207 1.95 3.19 -1.24
CA GLU A 207 0.49 3.23 -1.16
C GLU A 207 -0.01 2.74 0.21
N ALA A 208 0.56 1.65 0.73
CA ALA A 208 0.20 1.08 2.03
C ALA A 208 0.52 2.03 3.18
N ALA A 209 1.66 2.71 3.15
CA ALA A 209 2.03 3.70 4.16
C ALA A 209 1.01 4.85 4.23
N TRP A 210 0.67 5.44 3.08
CA TRP A 210 -0.31 6.53 3.03
C TRP A 210 -1.73 6.07 3.37
N ARG A 211 -2.14 4.89 2.94
CA ARG A 211 -3.45 4.32 3.34
C ARG A 211 -3.51 3.95 4.83
N GLY A 212 -2.39 3.54 5.43
CA GLY A 212 -2.28 3.33 6.86
C GLY A 212 -2.51 4.62 7.65
N VAL A 213 -1.88 5.73 7.23
CA VAL A 213 -2.13 7.05 7.82
C VAL A 213 -3.57 7.51 7.57
N HIS A 214 -4.10 7.27 6.36
CA HIS A 214 -5.49 7.57 6.01
C HIS A 214 -6.47 6.84 6.94
N THR A 215 -6.18 5.60 7.31
CA THR A 215 -6.97 4.80 8.26
C THR A 215 -7.04 5.47 9.63
N LEU A 216 -5.94 6.07 10.11
CA LEU A 216 -5.93 6.79 11.37
C LEU A 216 -6.71 8.10 11.32
N VAL A 217 -6.50 8.94 10.29
CA VAL A 217 -7.19 10.26 10.21
C VAL A 217 -8.69 10.14 9.96
N THR A 218 -9.14 9.04 9.34
CA THR A 218 -10.57 8.79 9.12
C THR A 218 -11.24 8.04 10.27
N GLY A 219 -10.48 7.22 11.00
CA GLY A 219 -11.01 6.40 12.10
C GLY A 219 -10.92 7.03 13.49
N LEU A 220 -10.24 8.18 13.62
CA LEU A 220 -10.05 8.91 14.88
C LEU A 220 -10.68 10.30 14.81
N GLU A 221 -11.31 10.71 15.92
CA GLU A 221 -11.65 12.12 16.16
C GLU A 221 -10.37 12.84 16.61
N LEU A 222 -9.72 13.56 15.69
CA LEU A 222 -8.48 14.29 15.94
C LEU A 222 -8.78 15.74 16.28
N ASP A 223 -8.36 16.19 17.47
CA ASP A 223 -8.64 17.52 17.98
C ASP A 223 -7.48 18.07 18.84
N SER A 224 -7.76 18.93 19.82
CA SER A 224 -6.73 19.37 20.78
C SER A 224 -6.30 18.27 21.74
N GLY A 225 -7.19 17.32 22.08
CA GLY A 225 -6.99 16.22 23.00
C GLY A 225 -6.31 15.00 22.38
N LEU A 226 -6.64 14.64 21.13
CA LEU A 226 -5.96 13.58 20.38
C LEU A 226 -5.32 14.13 19.11
N GLN A 227 -3.99 14.02 19.00
CA GLN A 227 -3.22 14.61 17.91
C GLN A 227 -2.37 13.57 17.18
N LEU A 228 -2.51 13.51 15.86
CA LEU A 228 -1.67 12.67 14.99
C LEU A 228 -0.57 13.50 14.34
N HIS A 229 0.64 12.96 14.36
CA HIS A 229 1.82 13.56 13.76
C HIS A 229 2.54 12.54 12.87
N LEU A 230 3.21 13.03 11.84
CA LEU A 230 3.89 12.24 10.82
C LEU A 230 5.33 12.72 10.67
N VAL A 231 6.27 11.79 10.54
CA VAL A 231 7.66 12.08 10.17
C VAL A 231 8.18 11.07 9.16
N ASP A 232 8.81 11.59 8.09
CA ASP A 232 9.35 10.78 6.99
C ASP A 232 10.77 10.31 7.30
N ILE A 233 10.88 9.03 7.65
CA ILE A 233 12.13 8.34 8.02
C ILE A 233 12.06 6.91 7.48
N GLY A 234 13.01 6.53 6.62
CA GLY A 234 13.10 5.15 6.13
C GLY A 234 13.62 4.18 7.18
N LYS A 235 13.24 2.89 7.12
CA LYS A 235 13.73 1.86 8.06
C LYS A 235 15.25 1.76 8.06
N ASP A 236 15.87 1.79 6.87
CA ASP A 236 17.33 1.68 6.72
C ASP A 236 18.05 2.91 7.27
N GLU A 237 17.45 4.10 7.12
CA GLU A 237 17.98 5.35 7.69
C GLU A 237 17.94 5.32 9.22
N LEU A 238 16.80 4.88 9.78
CA LEU A 238 16.62 4.67 11.21
C LEU A 238 17.64 3.67 11.75
N ALA A 239 17.80 2.51 11.11
CA ALA A 239 18.77 1.50 11.52
C ALA A 239 20.22 2.02 11.45
N ALA A 240 20.53 2.83 10.43
CA ALA A 240 21.85 3.45 10.29
C ALA A 240 22.16 4.44 11.43
N ASP A 241 21.20 5.30 11.81
CA ASP A 241 21.36 6.25 12.93
C ASP A 241 21.58 5.52 14.26
N LEU A 242 20.78 4.48 14.53
CA LEU A 242 20.92 3.66 15.74
C LEU A 242 22.25 2.93 15.80
N ARG A 243 22.68 2.33 14.68
CA ARG A 243 23.97 1.63 14.58
C ARG A 243 25.14 2.60 14.77
N ALA A 244 25.05 3.81 14.22
CA ALA A 244 26.08 4.83 14.37
C ALA A 244 26.20 5.33 15.82
N ALA A 245 25.08 5.48 16.54
CA ALA A 245 25.08 5.86 17.94
C ALA A 245 25.55 4.74 18.88
N GLY A 246 25.28 3.48 18.52
CA GLY A 246 25.64 2.32 19.33
C GLY A 246 25.04 2.40 20.74
N PRO A 247 25.83 2.18 21.81
CA PRO A 247 25.31 2.24 23.18
C PRO A 247 24.96 3.67 23.65
N GLU A 248 25.52 4.70 23.02
CA GLU A 248 25.35 6.11 23.37
C GLU A 248 24.14 6.72 22.65
N LEU A 249 22.97 6.10 22.80
CA LEU A 249 21.75 6.48 22.07
C LEU A 249 21.36 7.96 22.21
N ARG A 250 21.79 8.64 23.28
CA ARG A 250 21.59 10.09 23.46
C ARG A 250 22.21 10.95 22.33
N GLN A 251 23.19 10.40 21.62
CA GLN A 251 23.87 11.06 20.50
C GLN A 251 23.15 10.84 19.16
N SER A 252 22.19 9.89 19.11
CA SER A 252 21.41 9.60 17.90
C SER A 252 20.49 10.76 17.53
N ALA A 253 20.25 10.93 16.23
CA ALA A 253 19.29 11.90 15.75
C ALA A 253 17.85 11.54 16.19
N LEU A 254 17.54 10.24 16.31
CA LEU A 254 16.26 9.75 16.82
C LEU A 254 16.02 10.13 18.27
N TYR A 255 17.04 10.10 19.14
CA TYR A 255 16.89 10.56 20.53
C TYR A 255 16.53 12.05 20.59
N GLN A 256 17.18 12.88 19.77
CA GLN A 256 16.85 14.31 19.68
C GLN A 256 15.39 14.50 19.24
N LEU A 257 14.94 13.76 18.24
CA LEU A 257 13.61 13.90 17.66
C LEU A 257 12.50 13.36 18.58
N LEU A 258 12.72 12.20 19.21
CA LEU A 258 11.71 11.48 19.99
C LEU A 258 11.69 11.88 21.46
N VAL A 259 12.82 12.31 22.01
CA VAL A 259 12.96 12.56 23.46
C VAL A 259 13.20 14.03 23.76
N GLU A 260 14.14 14.69 23.07
CA GLU A 260 14.53 16.07 23.44
C GLU A 260 13.60 17.14 22.87
N GLN A 261 13.32 17.11 21.57
CA GLN A 261 12.51 18.14 20.90
C GLN A 261 11.10 18.28 21.46
N PRO A 262 10.34 17.20 21.76
CA PRO A 262 8.99 17.34 22.28
C PRO A 262 8.94 18.10 23.62
N ARG A 263 10.00 17.96 24.44
CA ARG A 263 10.14 18.65 25.73
C ARG A 263 10.46 20.14 25.58
N GLN A 264 10.84 20.59 24.39
CA GLN A 264 11.20 21.98 24.08
C GLN A 264 10.04 22.76 23.44
N TRP A 265 8.99 22.07 22.99
CA TRP A 265 7.85 22.73 22.36
C TRP A 265 7.04 23.57 23.35
N PRO A 266 6.42 24.69 22.94
CA PRO A 266 5.66 25.56 23.83
C PRO A 266 4.57 24.84 24.65
N ASP A 267 3.94 23.83 24.06
CA ASP A 267 2.91 23.01 24.71
C ASP A 267 3.44 21.69 25.31
N SER A 268 4.77 21.47 25.26
CA SER A 268 5.65 20.49 25.94
C SER A 268 5.15 19.06 26.24
N ALA A 269 3.99 18.65 25.73
CA ALA A 269 3.45 17.32 25.95
C ALA A 269 4.33 16.30 25.20
N PRO A 270 4.97 15.33 25.88
CA PRO A 270 5.71 14.28 25.21
C PRO A 270 4.81 13.45 24.27
N TRP A 271 5.45 12.65 23.44
CA TRP A 271 4.74 11.60 22.70
C TRP A 271 4.02 10.67 23.66
N SER A 272 2.90 10.13 23.20
CA SER A 272 2.09 9.16 23.92
C SER A 272 2.22 7.78 23.33
N ILE A 273 2.28 7.67 22.00
CA ILE A 273 2.45 6.43 21.25
C ILE A 273 3.34 6.74 20.03
N LEU A 274 4.27 5.84 19.74
CA LEU A 274 5.06 5.84 18.51
C LEU A 274 4.54 4.70 17.63
N VAL A 275 4.28 4.99 16.35
CA VAL A 275 3.84 3.99 15.36
C VAL A 275 4.90 3.92 14.28
N GLY A 276 5.65 2.83 14.22
CA GLY A 276 6.60 2.57 13.15
C GLY A 276 5.93 1.79 12.03
N ASP A 277 5.85 2.38 10.85
CA ASP A 277 5.44 1.68 9.64
C ASP A 277 6.58 0.80 9.07
N TYR A 278 7.04 -0.12 9.92
CA TYR A 278 8.12 -1.05 9.64
C TYR A 278 7.74 -2.45 10.09
N HIS A 279 8.29 -3.44 9.40
CA HIS A 279 8.22 -4.84 9.81
C HIS A 279 9.61 -5.30 10.25
N PHE A 280 9.71 -5.83 11.46
CA PHE A 280 10.96 -6.32 12.04
C PHE A 280 11.01 -7.85 12.04
N ASN A 281 12.15 -8.41 11.64
CA ASN A 281 12.43 -9.84 11.65
C ASN A 281 13.36 -10.26 12.80
N ASP A 282 13.77 -11.52 12.81
CA ASP A 282 14.66 -12.15 13.79
C ASP A 282 16.16 -12.04 13.43
N SER A 283 16.51 -11.20 12.46
CA SER A 283 17.91 -10.90 12.12
C SER A 283 18.59 -10.07 13.20
N GLU A 284 19.92 -10.10 13.21
CA GLU A 284 20.72 -9.35 14.18
C GLU A 284 20.48 -7.83 14.11
N ASP A 285 20.45 -7.27 12.90
CA ASP A 285 20.23 -5.84 12.66
C ASP A 285 18.86 -5.37 13.18
N ASP A 286 17.80 -6.15 12.92
CA ASP A 286 16.44 -5.81 13.36
C ASP A 286 16.28 -5.96 14.87
N VAL A 287 16.86 -7.00 15.48
CA VAL A 287 16.81 -7.16 16.94
C VAL A 287 17.61 -6.07 17.65
N GLN A 288 18.78 -5.65 17.13
CA GLN A 288 19.51 -4.49 17.64
C GLN A 288 18.70 -3.20 17.53
N SER A 289 18.09 -2.97 16.36
CA SER A 289 17.23 -1.80 16.13
C SER A 289 16.05 -1.78 17.09
N LEU A 290 15.36 -2.90 17.27
CA LEU A 290 14.27 -3.05 18.24
C LEU A 290 14.72 -2.77 19.67
N SER A 291 15.87 -3.29 20.10
CA SER A 291 16.36 -3.01 21.45
C SER A 291 16.66 -1.53 21.66
N ALA A 292 17.25 -0.86 20.68
CA ALA A 292 17.54 0.57 20.77
C ALA A 292 16.25 1.40 20.75
N LEU A 293 15.30 1.06 19.87
CA LEU A 293 13.98 1.68 19.82
C LEU A 293 13.19 1.48 21.11
N ALA A 294 13.27 0.30 21.74
CA ALA A 294 12.65 0.05 23.05
C ALA A 294 13.17 1.01 24.12
N ALA A 295 14.49 1.23 24.15
CA ALA A 295 15.09 2.16 25.08
C ALA A 295 14.69 3.61 24.79
N LEU A 296 14.65 4.02 23.51
CA LEU A 296 14.17 5.35 23.12
C LEU A 296 12.69 5.54 23.48
N ALA A 297 11.84 4.56 23.23
CA ALA A 297 10.42 4.53 23.59
C ALA A 297 10.23 4.70 25.12
N SER A 298 11.02 3.98 25.92
CA SER A 298 11.04 4.14 27.38
C SER A 298 11.43 5.55 27.82
N GLN A 299 12.45 6.16 27.20
CA GLN A 299 12.86 7.53 27.52
C GLN A 299 11.85 8.60 27.06
N ALA A 300 11.16 8.34 25.95
CA ALA A 300 10.10 9.20 25.43
C ALA A 300 8.82 9.10 26.28
N GLY A 301 8.66 8.01 27.04
CA GLY A 301 7.41 7.69 27.73
C GLY A 301 6.28 7.31 26.76
N ALA A 302 6.63 6.73 25.60
CA ALA A 302 5.72 6.40 24.52
C ALA A 302 6.07 5.02 23.94
N PRO A 303 5.21 3.99 24.05
CA PRO A 303 5.48 2.69 23.45
C PRO A 303 5.58 2.78 21.94
N LEU A 304 6.43 1.94 21.37
CA LEU A 304 6.52 1.72 19.93
C LEU A 304 5.62 0.56 19.51
N LEU A 305 4.74 0.83 18.55
CA LEU A 305 3.95 -0.14 17.83
C LEU A 305 4.55 -0.34 16.43
N ALA A 306 4.82 -1.56 16.03
CA ALA A 306 5.32 -1.89 14.70
C ALA A 306 4.83 -3.27 14.23
N GLY A 307 5.13 -3.64 12.99
CA GLY A 307 4.87 -4.97 12.46
C GLY A 307 6.01 -5.94 12.80
N ALA A 308 5.69 -7.22 12.93
CA ALA A 308 6.67 -8.30 12.85
C ALA A 308 6.63 -8.97 11.47
N CYS A 309 7.75 -9.53 11.03
CA CYS A 309 7.80 -10.41 9.87
C CYS A 309 7.43 -11.85 10.27
N ASP A 310 6.92 -12.62 9.32
CA ASP A 310 6.62 -14.05 9.49
C ASP A 310 7.83 -14.88 9.94
N SER A 311 9.05 -14.44 9.58
CA SER A 311 10.29 -15.14 9.95
C SER A 311 10.54 -15.16 11.45
N VAL A 312 9.93 -14.25 12.23
CA VAL A 312 9.97 -14.30 13.71
C VAL A 312 9.33 -15.59 14.25
N LEU A 313 8.36 -16.15 13.51
CA LEU A 313 7.74 -17.44 13.79
C LEU A 313 8.49 -18.62 13.13
N GLY A 314 9.60 -18.36 12.44
CA GLY A 314 10.28 -19.33 11.57
C GLY A 314 9.59 -19.56 10.22
N CYS A 315 8.52 -18.83 9.92
CA CYS A 315 7.73 -19.00 8.71
C CYS A 315 8.31 -18.20 7.53
N ALA A 316 8.28 -18.77 6.34
CA ALA A 316 8.55 -18.01 5.11
C ALA A 316 7.36 -17.14 4.71
N GLN A 317 6.14 -17.68 4.86
CA GLN A 317 4.88 -16.97 4.64
C GLN A 317 3.80 -17.61 5.53
N LEU A 318 3.32 -16.87 6.53
CA LEU A 318 2.36 -17.36 7.52
C LEU A 318 1.02 -17.76 6.87
N ALA A 319 0.64 -17.10 5.78
CA ALA A 319 -0.55 -17.46 5.02
C ALA A 319 -0.48 -18.86 4.38
N ALA A 320 0.72 -19.34 4.06
CA ALA A 320 0.94 -20.69 3.52
C ALA A 320 1.00 -21.76 4.61
N THR A 321 1.51 -21.42 5.81
CA THR A 321 1.64 -22.32 6.97
C THR A 321 0.95 -21.74 8.22
N PRO A 322 -0.39 -21.65 8.25
CA PRO A 322 -1.10 -21.03 9.37
C PRO A 322 -1.19 -21.91 10.62
N ASP A 323 -0.90 -23.22 10.53
CA ASP A 323 -0.89 -24.13 11.66
C ASP A 323 0.46 -24.05 12.39
N PRO A 324 0.48 -23.75 13.71
CA PRO A 324 1.72 -23.69 14.48
C PRO A 324 2.51 -24.99 14.54
N ASP A 325 1.88 -26.15 14.29
CA ASP A 325 2.61 -27.42 14.24
C ASP A 325 3.53 -27.53 13.00
N ASP A 326 3.25 -26.74 11.96
CA ASP A 326 4.06 -26.67 10.73
C ASP A 326 5.17 -25.61 10.81
N TRP A 327 5.23 -24.82 11.88
CA TRP A 327 6.22 -23.74 12.01
C TRP A 327 7.61 -24.31 12.31
N PRO A 328 8.62 -23.99 11.48
CA PRO A 328 9.99 -24.40 11.75
C PRO A 328 10.49 -23.82 13.08
N ALA A 329 11.29 -24.59 13.80
CA ALA A 329 12.02 -24.04 14.94
C ALA A 329 12.98 -22.94 14.46
N PRO A 330 12.96 -21.74 15.07
CA PRO A 330 13.92 -20.69 14.73
C PRO A 330 15.36 -21.15 14.95
N ALA A 331 16.30 -20.56 14.21
CA ALA A 331 17.72 -20.83 14.40
C ALA A 331 18.13 -20.52 15.86
N PRO A 332 18.94 -21.35 16.53
CA PRO A 332 19.27 -21.17 17.96
C PRO A 332 19.78 -19.77 18.29
N ALA A 333 20.68 -19.21 17.49
CA ALA A 333 21.22 -17.86 17.70
C ALA A 333 20.14 -16.75 17.56
N ALA A 334 19.22 -16.89 16.60
CA ALA A 334 18.10 -15.96 16.45
C ALA A 334 17.14 -16.05 17.64
N SER A 335 16.83 -17.28 18.09
CA SER A 335 16.02 -17.51 19.29
C SER A 335 16.66 -16.93 20.56
N GLU A 336 17.98 -17.09 20.75
CA GLU A 336 18.70 -16.52 21.89
C GLU A 336 18.65 -14.98 21.89
N ARG A 337 18.88 -14.35 20.73
CA ARG A 337 18.79 -12.89 20.58
C ARG A 337 17.38 -12.36 20.82
N TRP A 338 16.36 -13.03 20.27
CA TRP A 338 14.96 -12.67 20.49
C TRP A 338 14.60 -12.78 21.98
N GLN A 339 14.98 -13.86 22.66
CA GLN A 339 14.76 -14.02 24.10
C GLN A 339 15.48 -12.95 24.92
N ALA A 340 16.72 -12.59 24.55
CA ALA A 340 17.46 -11.51 25.20
C ALA A 340 16.76 -10.15 25.04
N LEU A 341 16.25 -9.83 23.85
CA LEU A 341 15.44 -8.63 23.62
C LEU A 341 14.20 -8.63 24.52
N ARG A 342 13.47 -9.74 24.59
CA ARG A 342 12.25 -9.90 25.41
C ARG A 342 12.52 -9.80 26.92
N ALA A 343 13.68 -10.23 27.37
CA ALA A 343 14.10 -10.14 28.76
C ALA A 343 14.68 -8.75 29.13
N SER A 344 14.87 -7.86 28.14
CA SER A 344 15.41 -6.53 28.38
C SER A 344 14.47 -5.68 29.25
N PRO A 345 14.99 -4.72 30.04
CA PRO A 345 14.17 -3.85 30.88
C PRO A 345 13.22 -2.95 30.06
N HIS A 346 13.51 -2.78 28.77
CA HIS A 346 12.77 -1.91 27.87
C HIS A 346 11.72 -2.64 27.04
N ALA A 347 11.68 -3.99 27.08
CA ALA A 347 10.81 -4.79 26.23
C ALA A 347 9.30 -4.50 26.41
N SER A 348 8.90 -3.98 27.57
CA SER A 348 7.51 -3.62 27.84
C SER A 348 7.02 -2.43 27.01
N TRP A 349 7.94 -1.65 26.43
CA TRP A 349 7.67 -0.50 25.56
C TRP A 349 7.55 -0.87 24.08
N LEU A 350 7.65 -2.16 23.73
CA LEU A 350 7.49 -2.64 22.36
C LEU A 350 6.19 -3.43 22.21
N GLY A 351 5.42 -3.10 21.19
CA GLY A 351 4.28 -3.86 20.71
C GLY A 351 4.45 -4.23 19.24
N LEU A 352 4.52 -5.53 18.94
CA LEU A 352 4.71 -6.02 17.57
C LEU A 352 3.49 -6.78 17.08
N ALA A 353 2.84 -6.29 16.04
CA ALA A 353 1.63 -6.85 15.44
C ALA A 353 1.94 -7.74 14.23
N LEU A 354 1.17 -8.82 14.07
CA LEU A 354 1.26 -9.76 12.95
C LEU A 354 -0.06 -10.55 12.85
N PRO A 355 -0.54 -10.99 11.68
CA PRO A 355 -0.15 -10.63 10.31
C PRO A 355 -0.45 -9.19 9.90
N ARG A 356 -0.15 -8.84 8.65
CA ARG A 356 -0.60 -7.58 8.00
C ARG A 356 -2.13 -7.56 7.85
N MET A 357 -2.69 -6.39 7.54
CA MET A 357 -4.14 -6.19 7.31
C MET A 357 -4.44 -5.65 5.92
N LEU A 358 -5.57 -6.04 5.32
CA LEU A 358 -5.94 -5.60 3.97
C LEU A 358 -6.35 -4.13 3.97
N LEU A 359 -5.73 -3.31 3.12
CA LEU A 359 -6.01 -1.86 3.07
C LEU A 359 -6.98 -1.46 1.94
N ARG A 360 -7.10 -2.27 0.88
CA ARG A 360 -7.96 -1.97 -0.27
C ARG A 360 -8.43 -3.27 -0.94
N LEU A 361 -9.64 -3.24 -1.50
CA LEU A 361 -10.13 -4.28 -2.42
C LEU A 361 -9.46 -4.16 -3.79
N PRO A 362 -9.06 -5.25 -4.46
CA PRO A 362 -8.55 -5.20 -5.83
C PRO A 362 -9.51 -4.44 -6.77
N TYR A 363 -8.98 -3.65 -7.70
CA TYR A 363 -9.80 -2.89 -8.66
C TYR A 363 -10.49 -3.84 -9.65
N GLY A 364 -11.73 -3.51 -10.02
CA GLY A 364 -12.52 -4.38 -10.88
C GLY A 364 -13.99 -3.96 -10.95
N LYS A 365 -14.74 -4.57 -11.87
CA LYS A 365 -16.14 -4.17 -12.12
C LYS A 365 -17.07 -4.36 -10.93
N GLN A 366 -16.76 -5.31 -10.05
CA GLN A 366 -17.57 -5.65 -8.87
C GLN A 366 -17.15 -4.90 -7.61
N THR A 367 -16.00 -4.23 -7.65
CA THR A 367 -15.39 -3.52 -6.52
C THR A 367 -15.31 -2.03 -6.88
N ASP A 368 -14.14 -1.57 -7.30
CA ASP A 368 -13.89 -0.20 -7.72
C ASP A 368 -13.60 -0.18 -9.23
N ARG A 369 -14.53 0.42 -9.98
CA ARG A 369 -14.63 0.29 -11.43
C ARG A 369 -13.77 1.36 -12.12
N ILE A 370 -12.90 0.90 -13.00
CA ILE A 370 -12.07 1.76 -13.84
C ILE A 370 -12.87 2.31 -15.03
N GLU A 371 -12.73 3.61 -15.29
CA GLU A 371 -13.46 4.32 -16.35
C GLU A 371 -12.74 4.30 -17.69
N HIS A 372 -11.40 4.41 -17.69
CA HIS A 372 -10.65 4.69 -18.92
C HIS A 372 -10.45 3.48 -19.82
N PHE A 373 -10.35 2.29 -19.26
CA PHE A 373 -10.11 1.02 -19.97
C PHE A 373 -10.71 -0.14 -19.19
N ASN A 374 -10.98 -1.27 -19.86
CA ASN A 374 -11.43 -2.46 -19.15
C ASN A 374 -10.28 -3.03 -18.31
N PHE A 375 -10.48 -3.07 -17.00
CA PHE A 375 -9.47 -3.54 -16.06
C PHE A 375 -10.08 -4.44 -15.00
N GLU A 376 -9.38 -5.53 -14.70
CA GLU A 376 -9.56 -6.36 -13.51
C GLU A 376 -8.16 -6.56 -12.93
N GLU A 377 -7.95 -6.11 -11.69
CA GLU A 377 -6.69 -6.31 -10.98
C GLU A 377 -6.51 -7.78 -10.62
N ALA A 378 -7.60 -8.42 -10.20
CA ALA A 378 -7.69 -9.87 -9.96
C ALA A 378 -8.34 -10.56 -11.17
N ASP A 379 -7.53 -11.24 -11.98
CA ASP A 379 -8.02 -12.15 -13.02
C ASP A 379 -8.16 -13.58 -12.46
N GLY A 380 -9.18 -13.78 -11.62
CA GLY A 380 -9.38 -15.02 -10.87
C GLY A 380 -8.83 -14.95 -9.44
N GLN A 381 -7.93 -15.88 -9.07
CA GLN A 381 -7.27 -15.83 -7.76
C GLN A 381 -6.05 -14.93 -7.86
N LEU A 382 -6.07 -13.83 -7.11
CA LEU A 382 -4.92 -12.94 -6.97
C LEU A 382 -3.84 -13.63 -6.12
N ASP A 383 -2.57 -13.45 -6.49
CA ASP A 383 -1.45 -13.85 -5.65
C ASP A 383 -1.53 -13.14 -4.29
N HIS A 384 -1.13 -13.81 -3.23
CA HIS A 384 -1.25 -13.29 -1.87
C HIS A 384 -0.52 -11.96 -1.73
N GLU A 385 0.70 -11.82 -2.25
CA GLU A 385 1.47 -10.57 -2.14
C GLU A 385 1.00 -9.47 -3.10
N HIS A 386 0.11 -9.77 -4.04
CA HIS A 386 -0.46 -8.75 -4.93
C HIS A 386 -1.65 -8.02 -4.29
N TYR A 387 -2.18 -8.50 -3.16
CA TYR A 387 -3.07 -7.70 -2.32
C TYR A 387 -2.30 -6.55 -1.66
N LEU A 388 -2.98 -5.42 -1.45
CA LEU A 388 -2.39 -4.29 -0.75
C LEU A 388 -2.48 -4.49 0.78
N TRP A 389 -1.49 -5.21 1.31
CA TRP A 389 -1.33 -5.44 2.74
C TRP A 389 -0.67 -4.25 3.43
N GLY A 390 -1.26 -3.85 4.55
CA GLY A 390 -0.80 -2.78 5.42
C GLY A 390 -0.31 -3.28 6.77
N ASN A 391 0.50 -2.46 7.43
CA ASN A 391 1.00 -2.76 8.76
C ASN A 391 -0.13 -2.76 9.79
N ALA A 392 -0.29 -3.87 10.53
CA ALA A 392 -1.30 -4.00 11.58
C ALA A 392 -1.06 -3.06 12.77
N ALA A 393 0.12 -2.45 12.91
CA ALA A 393 0.40 -1.41 13.90
C ALA A 393 -0.54 -0.21 13.76
N PHE A 394 -0.97 0.15 12.53
CA PHE A 394 -1.98 1.19 12.31
C PHE A 394 -3.32 0.80 12.93
N GLY A 395 -3.75 -0.45 12.78
CA GLY A 395 -4.98 -0.95 13.40
C GLY A 395 -4.90 -0.92 14.93
N LEU A 396 -3.76 -1.29 15.51
CA LEU A 396 -3.58 -1.21 16.96
C LEU A 396 -3.57 0.24 17.48
N ALA A 397 -2.91 1.15 16.76
CA ALA A 397 -2.93 2.58 17.07
C ALA A 397 -4.34 3.19 16.97
N LEU A 398 -5.11 2.77 15.95
CA LEU A 398 -6.51 3.15 15.79
C LEU A 398 -7.34 2.77 17.04
N LEU A 399 -7.23 1.52 17.49
CA LEU A 399 -7.99 1.03 18.66
C LEU A 399 -7.60 1.76 19.96
N LEU A 400 -6.30 2.06 20.15
CA LEU A 400 -5.84 2.83 21.29
C LEU A 400 -6.36 4.28 21.24
N GLY A 401 -6.36 4.91 20.06
CA GLY A 401 -6.92 6.25 19.89
C GLY A 401 -8.43 6.29 20.08
N GLN A 402 -9.16 5.28 19.61
CA GLN A 402 -10.61 5.17 19.83
C GLN A 402 -10.94 4.97 21.32
N SER A 403 -10.11 4.19 22.03
CA SER A 403 -10.25 4.04 23.48
C SER A 403 -9.99 5.37 24.20
N PHE A 404 -8.98 6.14 23.77
CA PHE A 404 -8.73 7.49 24.29
C PHE A 404 -9.87 8.47 23.97
N ASN A 405 -10.45 8.44 22.78
CA ASN A 405 -11.58 9.30 22.44
C ASN A 405 -12.82 9.00 23.29
N ALA A 406 -13.01 7.73 23.67
CA ALA A 406 -14.12 7.31 24.51
C ALA A 406 -13.92 7.65 26.00
N GLU A 407 -12.70 7.47 26.53
CA GLU A 407 -12.44 7.41 27.98
C GLU A 407 -11.33 8.35 28.45
N GLY A 408 -10.68 9.10 27.55
CA GLY A 408 -9.49 9.88 27.86
C GLY A 408 -8.36 9.01 28.40
N TRP A 409 -7.62 9.51 29.40
CA TRP A 409 -6.52 8.77 30.03
C TRP A 409 -6.94 7.70 31.04
N ASP A 410 -8.24 7.61 31.33
CA ASP A 410 -8.82 6.50 32.10
C ASP A 410 -9.00 5.23 31.23
N MET A 411 -8.66 5.32 29.94
CA MET A 411 -8.72 4.20 28.99
C MET A 411 -7.96 2.96 29.47
N GLU A 412 -8.54 1.78 29.19
CA GLU A 412 -7.84 0.50 29.32
C GLU A 412 -7.23 0.09 27.97
N PRO A 413 -5.91 -0.12 27.88
CA PRO A 413 -5.30 -0.67 26.67
C PRO A 413 -5.84 -2.07 26.36
N GLY A 414 -6.51 -2.22 25.22
CA GLY A 414 -7.19 -3.45 24.86
C GLY A 414 -8.64 -3.54 25.37
N GLY A 415 -9.21 -2.46 25.91
CA GLY A 415 -10.67 -2.32 26.07
C GLY A 415 -11.39 -2.41 24.72
N GLN A 416 -10.76 -1.94 23.66
CA GLN A 416 -11.14 -2.17 22.27
C GLN A 416 -10.10 -3.03 21.55
N LEU A 417 -10.56 -4.08 20.86
CA LEU A 417 -9.68 -5.06 20.18
C LEU A 417 -10.15 -5.42 18.77
N GLU A 418 -11.34 -5.01 18.34
CA GLU A 418 -11.95 -5.39 17.06
C GLU A 418 -11.88 -4.24 16.06
N LEU A 419 -11.25 -4.49 14.91
CA LEU A 419 -11.26 -3.64 13.73
C LEU A 419 -12.43 -4.07 12.85
N GLY A 420 -13.42 -3.19 12.71
CA GLY A 420 -14.55 -3.35 11.79
C GLY A 420 -14.27 -2.77 10.40
N ASP A 421 -15.24 -2.96 9.50
CA ASP A 421 -15.29 -2.36 8.16
C ASP A 421 -14.01 -2.51 7.31
N LEU A 422 -13.29 -3.62 7.52
CA LEU A 422 -12.10 -3.94 6.74
C LEU A 422 -12.49 -4.39 5.33
N PRO A 423 -11.66 -4.11 4.30
CA PRO A 423 -11.84 -4.68 2.98
C PRO A 423 -11.96 -6.21 3.04
N ALA A 424 -12.97 -6.76 2.35
CA ALA A 424 -13.23 -8.19 2.27
C ALA A 424 -13.45 -8.62 0.82
N HIS A 425 -12.38 -9.13 0.19
CA HIS A 425 -12.43 -9.58 -1.19
C HIS A 425 -13.03 -10.98 -1.28
N THR A 426 -14.05 -11.16 -2.11
CA THR A 426 -14.63 -12.48 -2.40
C THR A 426 -14.25 -12.91 -3.80
N PHE A 427 -13.68 -14.09 -3.93
CA PHE A 427 -13.26 -14.67 -5.21
C PHE A 427 -13.81 -16.08 -5.37
N ARG A 428 -13.82 -16.60 -6.61
CA ARG A 428 -14.25 -17.98 -6.89
C ARG A 428 -13.05 -18.88 -7.07
N ARG A 429 -13.04 -20.02 -6.36
CA ARG A 429 -12.05 -21.08 -6.50
C ARG A 429 -12.77 -22.42 -6.63
N ASP A 430 -12.45 -23.19 -7.66
CA ASP A 430 -13.09 -24.48 -7.96
C ASP A 430 -14.63 -24.40 -8.03
N GLY A 431 -15.16 -23.27 -8.48
CA GLY A 431 -16.60 -23.01 -8.57
C GLY A 431 -17.26 -22.50 -7.28
N GLU A 432 -16.57 -22.53 -6.15
CA GLU A 432 -17.06 -22.05 -4.86
C GLU A 432 -16.65 -20.61 -4.58
N ALA A 433 -17.55 -19.80 -4.00
CA ALA A 433 -17.21 -18.48 -3.50
C ALA A 433 -16.44 -18.61 -2.19
N ARG A 434 -15.31 -17.92 -2.09
CA ARG A 434 -14.47 -17.86 -0.88
C ARG A 434 -14.14 -16.41 -0.57
N MET A 435 -14.13 -16.09 0.72
CA MET A 435 -13.72 -14.78 1.22
C MET A 435 -12.26 -14.82 1.63
N GLN A 436 -11.48 -13.86 1.14
CA GLN A 436 -10.12 -13.61 1.59
C GLN A 436 -10.14 -13.12 3.04
N ALA A 437 -9.20 -13.58 3.86
CA ALA A 437 -9.02 -13.12 5.24
C ALA A 437 -8.61 -11.63 5.25
N CYS A 438 -9.23 -10.82 6.12
CA CYS A 438 -8.90 -9.40 6.27
C CYS A 438 -7.49 -9.16 6.85
N ALA A 439 -6.95 -10.12 7.60
CA ALA A 439 -5.63 -10.10 8.20
C ALA A 439 -4.79 -11.27 7.68
N GLU A 440 -4.47 -11.25 6.38
CA GLU A 440 -3.73 -12.23 5.57
C GLU A 440 -4.23 -13.69 5.56
N THR A 441 -4.46 -14.27 6.72
CA THR A 441 -4.80 -15.67 6.90
C THR A 441 -5.79 -15.90 8.04
N TRP A 442 -6.42 -17.09 8.03
CA TRP A 442 -7.34 -17.52 9.06
C TRP A 442 -6.58 -18.18 10.22
N LEU A 443 -6.27 -17.39 11.25
CA LEU A 443 -5.55 -17.89 12.43
C LEU A 443 -6.45 -18.65 13.41
N SER A 444 -6.02 -19.84 13.79
CA SER A 444 -6.61 -20.62 14.88
C SER A 444 -6.28 -20.00 16.25
N ASP A 445 -7.03 -20.37 17.30
CA ASP A 445 -6.69 -19.96 18.67
C ASP A 445 -5.31 -20.48 19.09
N ARG A 446 -4.93 -21.69 18.62
CA ARG A 446 -3.59 -22.28 18.88
C ARG A 446 -2.48 -21.44 18.27
N ALA A 447 -2.66 -20.99 17.02
CA ALA A 447 -1.69 -20.13 16.32
C ALA A 447 -1.53 -18.80 17.06
N ALA A 448 -2.65 -18.15 17.41
CA ALA A 448 -2.65 -16.90 18.14
C ALA A 448 -1.95 -17.03 19.50
N GLU A 449 -2.24 -18.09 20.25
CA GLU A 449 -1.58 -18.36 21.53
C GLU A 449 -0.07 -18.62 21.38
N ALA A 450 0.35 -19.30 20.30
CA ALA A 450 1.77 -19.49 19.99
C ALA A 450 2.48 -18.16 19.70
N MET A 451 1.82 -17.24 18.98
CA MET A 451 2.33 -15.88 18.72
C MET A 451 2.42 -15.07 20.02
N LEU A 452 1.39 -15.11 20.87
CA LEU A 452 1.39 -14.44 22.17
C LEU A 452 2.54 -14.91 23.06
N ARG A 453 2.85 -16.22 23.07
CA ARG A 453 4.00 -16.76 23.80
C ARG A 453 5.34 -16.22 23.31
N GLN A 454 5.43 -15.80 22.04
CA GLN A 454 6.60 -15.12 21.48
C GLN A 454 6.64 -13.60 21.73
N GLY A 455 5.63 -13.05 22.42
CA GLY A 455 5.51 -11.62 22.71
C GLY A 455 4.88 -10.81 21.58
N LEU A 456 4.34 -11.47 20.55
CA LEU A 456 3.66 -10.81 19.43
C LEU A 456 2.18 -10.55 19.75
N MET A 457 1.56 -9.61 19.04
CA MET A 457 0.13 -9.30 19.09
C MET A 457 -0.56 -9.83 17.84
N PRO A 458 -1.22 -11.01 17.92
CA PRO A 458 -1.86 -11.63 16.77
C PRO A 458 -3.14 -10.88 16.36
N LEU A 459 -3.22 -10.48 15.09
CA LEU A 459 -4.44 -9.96 14.45
C LEU A 459 -5.18 -11.07 13.72
N ARG A 460 -6.41 -11.35 14.12
CA ARG A 460 -7.17 -12.50 13.60
C ARG A 460 -8.39 -12.07 12.82
N SER A 461 -8.52 -12.53 11.59
CA SER A 461 -9.74 -12.32 10.80
C SER A 461 -10.94 -13.03 11.45
N LEU A 462 -12.07 -12.35 11.54
CA LEU A 462 -13.34 -12.92 12.00
C LEU A 462 -14.08 -13.56 10.82
N ARG A 463 -14.53 -14.80 10.99
CA ARG A 463 -15.25 -15.50 9.91
C ARG A 463 -16.57 -14.79 9.62
N ASP A 464 -16.93 -14.74 8.35
CA ASP A 464 -18.19 -14.19 7.83
C ASP A 464 -18.43 -12.71 8.19
N ARG A 465 -17.38 -11.99 8.58
CA ARG A 465 -17.42 -10.55 8.87
C ARG A 465 -16.23 -9.86 8.23
N ASN A 466 -16.45 -8.62 7.81
CA ASN A 466 -15.43 -7.71 7.31
C ASN A 466 -14.66 -7.10 8.49
N ALA A 467 -14.06 -7.95 9.32
CA ALA A 467 -13.49 -7.54 10.58
C ALA A 467 -12.32 -8.43 11.00
N ALA A 468 -11.42 -7.87 11.79
CA ALA A 468 -10.33 -8.59 12.43
C ALA A 468 -10.22 -8.17 13.90
N ARG A 469 -9.64 -9.02 14.74
CA ARG A 469 -9.53 -8.77 16.18
C ARG A 469 -8.14 -9.12 16.70
N PHE A 470 -7.56 -8.21 17.48
CA PHE A 470 -6.39 -8.51 18.27
C PHE A 470 -6.76 -9.39 19.46
N GLN A 471 -6.00 -10.45 19.71
CA GLN A 471 -6.29 -11.34 20.83
C GLN A 471 -6.06 -10.66 22.19
N ARG A 472 -5.06 -9.78 22.26
CA ARG A 472 -4.67 -9.03 23.47
C ARG A 472 -3.77 -7.85 23.09
N CYS A 473 -3.86 -6.75 23.83
CA CYS A 473 -2.82 -5.73 23.86
C CYS A 473 -1.74 -6.13 24.88
N GLN A 474 -0.59 -6.63 24.42
CA GLN A 474 0.52 -7.03 25.29
C GLN A 474 1.84 -6.49 24.77
N SER A 475 2.83 -6.36 25.64
CA SER A 475 4.18 -6.04 25.21
C SER A 475 4.96 -7.28 24.73
N LEU A 476 6.12 -7.01 24.15
CA LEU A 476 7.10 -8.02 23.77
C LEU A 476 7.75 -8.75 24.98
N ALA A 477 7.63 -8.17 26.18
CA ALA A 477 8.36 -8.60 27.37
C ALA A 477 8.16 -10.07 27.77
N GLN A 478 9.18 -10.63 28.42
CA GLN A 478 9.14 -11.90 29.12
C GLN A 478 9.64 -11.72 30.58
N PRO A 479 8.86 -12.07 31.62
CA PRO A 479 7.50 -12.62 31.57
C PRO A 479 6.50 -11.67 30.91
N PRO A 480 5.35 -12.18 30.39
CA PRO A 480 4.37 -11.34 29.70
C PRO A 480 3.91 -10.17 30.58
N LYS A 481 3.96 -8.96 30.01
CA LYS A 481 3.47 -7.72 30.62
C LYS A 481 2.52 -7.01 29.66
N ALA A 482 1.58 -6.23 30.21
CA ALA A 482 0.84 -5.26 29.43
C ALA A 482 1.82 -4.30 28.72
N LEU A 483 1.36 -3.69 27.62
CA LEU A 483 2.12 -2.65 26.96
C LEU A 483 2.31 -1.47 27.93
N SER A 484 3.53 -0.96 28.05
CA SER A 484 3.81 0.26 28.84
C SER A 484 3.27 1.48 28.10
N GLY A 485 2.74 2.45 28.83
CA GLY A 485 2.23 3.70 28.26
C GLY A 485 1.69 4.62 29.35
N ARG A 486 1.19 5.79 28.95
CA ARG A 486 0.77 6.85 29.89
C ARG A 486 -0.67 6.71 30.42
N TRP A 487 -1.34 5.62 30.08
CA TRP A 487 -2.67 5.27 30.63
C TRP A 487 -2.54 4.83 32.09
N GLN A 488 -3.65 4.94 32.84
CA GLN A 488 -3.72 4.38 34.18
C GLN A 488 -3.76 2.85 34.08
N SER A 489 -2.94 2.16 34.87
CA SER A 489 -2.77 0.70 34.86
C SER A 489 -3.18 0.07 36.18
#